data_AF-A0A1G3BEU3-F1
#
_entry.id   AF-A0A1G3BEU3-F1
#
_cell.length_a   1.000
_cell.length_b   1.000
_cell.length_c   1.000
_cell.angle_alpha   90.00
_cell.angle_beta   90.00
_cell.angle_gamma   90.00
#
_symmetry.space_group_name_H-M   'P 1'
#
loop_
_entity.id
_entity.type
_entity.pdbx_description
1 polymer ?
#
loop_
_entity_poly.entity_id
_entity_poly.type
_entity_poly.pdbx_seq_one_letter_code
_entity_poly.pdbx_strand_id
1 'polypeptide(L)'
;MGPDHPDSESYGESKHGVIYQKEEDHFDFNRPLSEVRPGKDYRTPTCQFCHMYEKHGRFIHNPVMKGIWRMGTVPPKNLEYTSSLKDYPYGIKIIADKIDIYSEENVAKRSYWLEVCAKCHSDRFADTYLKSLDEFMFQAHTLADRAQKIVEDLIADGFLYPGAADRDPYPLSDGIEKQLSPAFLGEPIYNAFKTLKGKFPVVGPILGVYGMFLQQQDNPSNIENMYNRLWFWYKLQGYKGTAHAQPDVSWWWGQAPMMMEFGKIQSEAVRLRREGRIEKVSLK
;
A
#
# COMPACT_ATOMS: atom_id res chain seq x y z
N MET A 1 -12.07 5.75 -4.93
CA MET A 1 -12.60 6.51 -3.77
C MET A 1 -12.56 5.62 -2.54
N GLY A 2 -12.65 6.17 -1.33
CA GLY A 2 -12.63 5.39 -0.10
C GLY A 2 -11.22 5.16 0.47
N PRO A 3 -11.13 4.38 1.57
CA PRO A 3 -10.01 4.44 2.49
C PRO A 3 -8.73 3.74 2.00
N ASP A 4 -8.81 2.79 1.08
CA ASP A 4 -7.66 2.08 0.50
C ASP A 4 -7.21 2.69 -0.85
N HIS A 5 -8.05 3.55 -1.45
CA HIS A 5 -7.74 4.26 -2.69
C HIS A 5 -8.59 5.53 -2.85
N PRO A 6 -8.27 6.64 -2.15
CA PRO A 6 -9.04 7.88 -2.22
C PRO A 6 -8.71 8.69 -3.49
N ASP A 7 -8.70 8.04 -4.65
CA ASP A 7 -8.30 8.64 -5.93
C ASP A 7 -9.20 9.81 -6.33
N SER A 8 -10.52 9.66 -6.11
CA SER A 8 -11.50 10.69 -6.46
C SER A 8 -11.37 11.91 -5.56
N GLU A 9 -11.17 11.69 -4.27
CA GLU A 9 -11.03 12.72 -3.24
C GLU A 9 -9.70 13.46 -3.40
N SER A 10 -8.61 12.71 -3.59
CA SER A 10 -7.29 13.30 -3.80
C SER A 10 -7.21 14.08 -5.12
N TYR A 11 -7.73 13.56 -6.23
CA TYR A 11 -7.76 14.33 -7.48
C TYR A 11 -8.75 15.50 -7.40
N GLY A 12 -9.99 15.26 -6.99
CA GLY A 12 -11.08 16.25 -6.99
C GLY A 12 -10.76 17.48 -6.16
N GLU A 13 -10.17 17.28 -4.98
CA GLU A 13 -9.79 18.36 -4.05
C GLU A 13 -8.38 18.92 -4.32
N SER A 14 -7.65 18.39 -5.31
CA SER A 14 -6.39 18.98 -5.77
C SER A 14 -6.66 20.24 -6.59
N LYS A 15 -5.60 21.03 -6.86
CA LYS A 15 -5.73 22.14 -7.82
C LYS A 15 -6.08 21.67 -9.23
N HIS A 16 -5.70 20.45 -9.64
CA HIS A 16 -6.12 19.91 -10.94
C HIS A 16 -7.63 19.69 -11.00
N GLY A 17 -8.19 19.01 -9.99
CA GLY A 17 -9.61 18.71 -9.91
C GLY A 17 -10.47 19.95 -9.68
N VAL A 18 -10.07 20.84 -8.77
CA VAL A 18 -10.82 22.07 -8.48
C VAL A 18 -10.91 22.99 -9.69
N ILE A 19 -9.81 23.15 -10.46
CA ILE A 19 -9.83 23.94 -11.70
C ILE A 19 -10.74 23.26 -12.73
N TYR A 20 -10.62 21.94 -12.91
CA TYR A 20 -11.50 21.19 -13.82
C TYR A 20 -12.98 21.40 -13.47
N GLN A 21 -13.39 21.18 -12.23
CA GLN A 21 -14.79 21.36 -11.78
C GLN A 21 -15.32 22.79 -11.95
N LYS A 22 -14.45 23.79 -11.95
CA LYS A 22 -14.85 25.21 -12.11
C LYS A 22 -14.83 25.67 -13.57
N GLU A 23 -14.13 24.95 -14.44
CA GLU A 23 -13.91 25.34 -15.83
C GLU A 23 -14.40 24.28 -16.84
N GLU A 24 -15.11 23.25 -16.38
CA GLU A 24 -15.51 22.10 -17.21
C GLU A 24 -16.34 22.49 -18.45
N ASP A 25 -17.12 23.56 -18.38
CA ASP A 25 -17.88 24.09 -19.53
C ASP A 25 -16.98 24.54 -20.69
N HIS A 26 -15.69 24.79 -20.43
CA HIS A 26 -14.68 25.16 -21.43
C HIS A 26 -13.83 23.97 -21.89
N PHE A 27 -14.03 22.77 -21.33
CA PHE A 27 -13.29 21.57 -21.70
C PHE A 27 -13.98 20.88 -22.90
N ASP A 28 -13.23 20.65 -23.98
CA ASP A 28 -13.75 19.94 -25.16
C ASP A 28 -13.58 18.42 -25.03
N PHE A 29 -14.60 17.76 -24.45
CA PHE A 29 -14.63 16.30 -24.29
C PHE A 29 -15.00 15.52 -25.56
N ASN A 30 -15.36 16.19 -26.65
CA ASN A 30 -15.63 15.50 -27.93
C ASN A 30 -14.32 15.10 -28.65
N ARG A 31 -13.18 15.63 -28.21
CA ARG A 31 -11.87 15.32 -28.78
C ARG A 31 -11.27 14.05 -28.16
N PRO A 32 -10.72 13.13 -28.97
CA PRO A 32 -9.95 12.02 -28.42
C PRO A 32 -8.69 12.54 -27.70
N LEU A 33 -8.23 11.83 -26.68
CA LEU A 33 -7.10 12.27 -25.83
C LEU A 33 -5.83 12.62 -26.63
N SER A 34 -5.57 11.90 -27.73
CA SER A 34 -4.43 12.15 -28.62
C SER A 34 -4.49 13.50 -29.34
N GLU A 35 -5.67 14.11 -29.45
CA GLU A 35 -5.88 15.39 -30.11
C GLU A 35 -6.06 16.55 -29.13
N VAL A 36 -6.24 16.29 -27.84
CA VAL A 36 -6.35 17.31 -26.78
C VAL A 36 -5.10 18.18 -26.78
N ARG A 37 -5.30 19.50 -26.87
CA ARG A 37 -4.25 20.53 -26.78
C ARG A 37 -4.14 21.00 -25.32
N PRO A 38 -3.07 20.63 -24.59
CA PRO A 38 -2.88 21.05 -23.20
C PRO A 38 -2.87 22.56 -23.05
N GLY A 39 -3.56 23.08 -22.03
CA GLY A 39 -3.70 24.51 -21.76
C GLY A 39 -4.73 25.25 -22.62
N LYS A 40 -5.25 24.61 -23.68
CA LYS A 40 -6.32 25.17 -24.53
C LYS A 40 -7.62 24.39 -24.40
N ASP A 41 -7.55 23.09 -24.66
CA ASP A 41 -8.72 22.22 -24.59
C ASP A 41 -8.93 21.82 -23.12
N TYR A 42 -7.86 21.41 -22.42
CA TYR A 42 -7.87 21.16 -20.98
C TYR A 42 -6.84 22.03 -20.27
N ARG A 43 -7.26 22.89 -19.32
CA ARG A 43 -6.34 23.70 -18.50
C ARG A 43 -5.58 22.85 -17.49
N THR A 44 -6.25 21.88 -16.88
CA THR A 44 -5.70 20.88 -15.96
C THR A 44 -5.97 19.47 -16.49
N PRO A 45 -5.11 18.49 -16.19
CA PRO A 45 -5.30 17.14 -16.69
C PRO A 45 -6.48 16.46 -15.99
N THR A 46 -7.13 15.53 -16.69
CA THR A 46 -8.10 14.58 -16.11
C THR A 46 -7.43 13.25 -15.77
N CYS A 47 -8.15 12.37 -15.05
CA CYS A 47 -7.70 11.00 -14.79
C CYS A 47 -7.26 10.29 -16.07
N GLN A 48 -8.08 10.39 -17.13
CA GLN A 48 -7.86 9.79 -18.43
C GLN A 48 -6.63 10.38 -19.11
N PHE A 49 -6.47 11.71 -19.11
CA PHE A 49 -5.33 12.35 -19.74
C PHE A 49 -4.00 11.92 -19.10
N CYS A 50 -3.96 11.84 -17.77
CA CYS A 50 -2.77 11.37 -17.05
C CYS A 50 -2.54 9.86 -17.22
N HIS A 51 -3.56 9.03 -17.01
CA HIS A 51 -3.36 7.58 -16.89
C HIS A 51 -3.39 6.83 -18.21
N MET A 52 -4.16 7.29 -19.20
CA MET A 52 -4.27 6.65 -20.52
C MET A 52 -3.19 7.09 -21.51
N TYR A 53 -2.33 8.04 -21.13
CA TYR A 53 -1.08 8.28 -21.84
C TYR A 53 -0.18 7.04 -21.73
N GLU A 54 0.30 6.48 -22.83
CA GLU A 54 1.19 5.31 -22.81
C GLU A 54 2.64 5.77 -22.70
N LYS A 55 3.16 6.39 -23.77
CA LYS A 55 4.53 6.93 -23.90
C LYS A 55 4.66 7.69 -25.22
N HIS A 56 5.60 8.64 -25.29
CA HIS A 56 6.03 9.31 -26.52
C HIS A 56 4.89 9.89 -27.37
N GLY A 57 3.94 10.57 -26.72
CA GLY A 57 2.78 11.19 -27.37
C GLY A 57 1.61 10.24 -27.64
N ARG A 58 1.78 8.93 -27.41
CA ARG A 58 0.73 7.94 -27.68
C ARG A 58 -0.19 7.76 -26.47
N PHE A 59 -1.49 7.64 -26.75
CA PHE A 59 -2.50 7.23 -25.79
C PHE A 59 -2.98 5.80 -26.08
N ILE A 60 -3.46 5.11 -25.06
CA ILE A 60 -3.99 3.75 -25.12
C ILE A 60 -5.30 3.67 -24.34
N HIS A 61 -6.21 2.77 -24.73
CA HIS A 61 -7.49 2.56 -24.03
C HIS A 61 -7.34 1.74 -22.72
N ASN A 62 -6.30 2.03 -21.93
CA ASN A 62 -6.02 1.37 -20.65
C ASN A 62 -5.22 2.31 -19.70
N PRO A 63 -5.69 2.57 -18.46
CA PRO A 63 -5.04 3.52 -17.55
C PRO A 63 -3.83 2.98 -16.75
N VAL A 64 -3.48 1.70 -16.86
CA VAL A 64 -2.56 1.06 -15.88
C VAL A 64 -1.11 0.92 -16.34
N MET A 65 -0.79 1.25 -17.60
CA MET A 65 0.50 0.91 -18.23
C MET A 65 1.71 1.58 -17.56
N LYS A 66 1.53 2.77 -16.97
CA LYS A 66 2.61 3.56 -16.36
C LYS A 66 2.73 3.39 -14.85
N GLY A 67 2.03 2.43 -14.24
CA GLY A 67 2.10 2.23 -12.80
C GLY A 67 3.49 1.79 -12.32
N ILE A 68 4.10 2.58 -11.42
CA ILE A 68 5.37 2.25 -10.75
C ILE A 68 5.07 1.70 -9.35
N TRP A 69 4.55 2.54 -8.45
CA TRP A 69 4.14 2.15 -7.09
C TRP A 69 2.86 1.32 -7.04
N ARG A 70 2.15 1.18 -8.17
CA ARG A 70 0.90 0.41 -8.29
C ARG A 70 -0.10 0.83 -7.21
N MET A 71 -0.53 -0.11 -6.37
CA MET A 71 -1.45 0.15 -5.26
C MET A 71 -0.77 0.85 -4.07
N GLY A 72 0.56 0.82 -3.98
CA GLY A 72 1.33 1.32 -2.83
C GLY A 72 1.49 0.31 -1.69
N THR A 73 1.10 -0.95 -1.90
CA THR A 73 1.12 -2.03 -0.90
C THR A 73 2.36 -2.91 -0.96
N VAL A 74 2.87 -3.17 -2.17
CA VAL A 74 4.04 -4.03 -2.39
C VAL A 74 5.31 -3.29 -1.95
N PRO A 75 6.15 -3.89 -1.07
CA PRO A 75 7.36 -3.24 -0.59
C PRO A 75 8.36 -2.95 -1.72
N PRO A 76 9.04 -1.79 -1.74
CA PRO A 76 10.12 -1.53 -2.69
C PRO A 76 11.38 -2.34 -2.35
N LYS A 77 12.15 -2.76 -3.36
CA LYS A 77 13.42 -3.46 -3.19
C LYS A 77 14.53 -2.55 -2.65
N ASN A 78 14.39 -1.24 -2.84
CA ASN A 78 15.40 -0.23 -2.53
C ASN A 78 15.50 0.11 -1.03
N LEU A 79 14.80 -0.62 -0.16
CA LEU A 79 14.84 -0.47 1.30
C LEU A 79 15.40 -1.72 1.98
N GLU A 80 16.12 -1.51 3.08
CA GLU A 80 16.43 -2.56 4.04
C GLU A 80 15.31 -2.65 5.08
N TYR A 81 14.82 -3.87 5.32
CA TYR A 81 13.68 -4.15 6.18
C TYR A 81 14.14 -4.85 7.45
N THR A 82 13.51 -4.50 8.58
CA THR A 82 13.78 -5.08 9.90
C THR A 82 12.83 -6.21 10.26
N SER A 83 11.61 -6.20 9.72
CA SER A 83 10.61 -7.26 9.85
C SER A 83 10.83 -8.39 8.83
N SER A 84 9.94 -9.38 8.84
CA SER A 84 9.92 -10.44 7.82
C SER A 84 9.76 -9.91 6.39
N LEU A 85 9.40 -8.63 6.18
CA LEU A 85 9.41 -7.99 4.87
C LEU A 85 10.76 -8.10 4.13
N LYS A 86 11.88 -8.31 4.84
CA LYS A 86 13.16 -8.60 4.20
C LYS A 86 13.11 -9.84 3.30
N ASP A 87 12.28 -10.82 3.65
CA ASP A 87 12.09 -12.09 2.96
C ASP A 87 10.85 -12.10 2.02
N TYR A 88 10.06 -11.02 1.97
CA TYR A 88 8.93 -10.89 1.03
C TYR A 88 9.41 -11.10 -0.42
N PRO A 89 8.71 -11.91 -1.27
CA PRO A 89 7.36 -12.47 -1.07
C PRO A 89 7.34 -13.90 -0.51
N TYR A 90 8.35 -14.32 0.25
CA TYR A 90 8.40 -15.62 0.95
C TYR A 90 8.39 -16.83 0.00
N GLY A 91 8.80 -16.65 -1.25
CA GLY A 91 8.77 -17.69 -2.29
C GLY A 91 7.40 -17.96 -2.92
N ILE A 92 6.37 -17.19 -2.53
CA ILE A 92 5.00 -17.29 -3.05
C ILE A 92 4.97 -16.85 -4.52
N LYS A 93 4.26 -17.60 -5.37
CA LYS A 93 4.25 -17.39 -6.84
C LYS A 93 3.08 -16.53 -7.33
N ILE A 94 2.05 -16.36 -6.51
CA ILE A 94 0.81 -15.65 -6.88
C ILE A 94 0.81 -14.16 -6.50
N ILE A 95 1.74 -13.71 -5.66
CA ILE A 95 1.87 -12.31 -5.26
C ILE A 95 3.09 -11.69 -5.93
N ALA A 96 3.04 -10.39 -6.21
CA ALA A 96 4.14 -9.69 -6.86
C ALA A 96 5.38 -9.64 -5.96
N ASP A 97 6.56 -9.78 -6.56
CA ASP A 97 7.86 -9.53 -5.93
C ASP A 97 8.02 -8.04 -5.53
N LYS A 98 9.05 -7.73 -4.73
CA LYS A 98 9.40 -6.35 -4.39
C LYS A 98 9.63 -5.50 -5.65
N ILE A 99 9.13 -4.27 -5.64
CA ILE A 99 9.25 -3.36 -6.78
C ILE A 99 10.63 -2.69 -6.75
N ASP A 100 11.42 -2.80 -7.81
CA ASP A 100 12.64 -1.99 -7.96
C ASP A 100 12.30 -0.63 -8.57
N ILE A 101 12.24 0.41 -7.75
CA ILE A 101 11.78 1.76 -8.14
C ILE A 101 12.70 2.39 -9.19
N TYR A 102 13.98 2.00 -9.18
CA TYR A 102 15.00 2.56 -10.06
C TYR A 102 15.47 1.58 -11.14
N SER A 103 14.70 0.52 -11.42
CA SER A 103 14.95 -0.33 -12.58
C SER A 103 14.84 0.47 -13.88
N GLU A 104 15.51 0.02 -14.94
CA GLU A 104 15.43 0.67 -16.26
C GLU A 104 13.98 0.84 -16.74
N GLU A 105 13.13 -0.16 -16.48
CA GLU A 105 11.70 -0.10 -16.81
C GLU A 105 10.97 1.01 -16.03
N ASN A 106 11.21 1.13 -14.72
CA ASN A 106 10.52 2.13 -13.91
C ASN A 106 11.08 3.55 -14.12
N VAL A 107 12.36 3.69 -14.44
CA VAL A 107 12.95 4.95 -14.91
C VAL A 107 12.32 5.37 -16.24
N ALA A 108 12.10 4.44 -17.18
CA ALA A 108 11.38 4.72 -18.42
C ALA A 108 9.91 5.09 -18.16
N LYS A 109 9.19 4.37 -17.29
CA LYS A 109 7.82 4.75 -16.88
C LYS A 109 7.78 6.15 -16.26
N ARG A 110 8.79 6.51 -15.45
CA ARG A 110 8.90 7.85 -14.87
C ARG A 110 9.09 8.91 -15.95
N SER A 111 9.91 8.67 -16.96
CA SER A 111 10.06 9.63 -18.07
C SER A 111 8.74 9.83 -18.82
N TYR A 112 7.93 8.78 -19.00
CA TYR A 112 6.59 8.92 -19.60
C TYR A 112 5.62 9.72 -18.73
N TRP A 113 5.74 9.66 -17.39
CA TRP A 113 5.00 10.59 -16.51
C TRP A 113 5.46 12.02 -16.70
N LEU A 114 6.78 12.25 -16.77
CA LEU A 114 7.34 13.58 -16.99
C LEU A 114 6.91 14.17 -18.33
N GLU A 115 6.81 13.37 -19.40
CA GLU A 115 6.28 13.81 -20.70
C GLU A 115 4.84 14.36 -20.60
N VAL A 116 4.01 13.82 -19.68
CA VAL A 116 2.66 14.37 -19.42
C VAL A 116 2.78 15.68 -18.66
N CYS A 117 3.54 15.70 -17.57
CA CYS A 117 3.68 16.87 -16.71
C CYS A 117 4.31 18.08 -17.45
N ALA A 118 5.27 17.81 -18.33
CA ALA A 118 6.01 18.79 -19.12
C ALA A 118 5.13 19.59 -20.11
N LYS A 119 3.91 19.10 -20.38
CA LYS A 119 2.94 19.82 -21.22
C LYS A 119 2.44 21.12 -20.57
N CYS A 120 2.51 21.22 -19.24
CA CYS A 120 2.03 22.38 -18.47
C CYS A 120 3.04 22.91 -17.44
N HIS A 121 4.03 22.12 -17.03
CA HIS A 121 5.04 22.48 -16.04
C HIS A 121 6.45 22.36 -16.61
N SER A 122 7.43 23.03 -16.02
CA SER A 122 8.84 22.74 -16.32
C SER A 122 9.21 21.32 -15.87
N ASP A 123 10.08 20.64 -16.61
CA ASP A 123 10.59 19.30 -16.26
C ASP A 123 11.12 19.25 -14.82
N ARG A 124 11.90 20.27 -14.42
CA ARG A 124 12.49 20.35 -13.08
C ARG A 124 11.43 20.31 -11.97
N PHE A 125 10.34 21.07 -12.13
CA PHE A 125 9.27 21.09 -11.14
C PHE A 125 8.57 19.73 -11.05
N ALA A 126 8.21 19.15 -12.20
CA ALA A 126 7.55 17.85 -12.27
C ALA A 126 8.42 16.73 -11.67
N ASP A 127 9.69 16.67 -12.06
CA ASP A 127 10.65 15.70 -11.55
C ASP A 127 10.89 15.85 -10.06
N THR A 128 11.03 17.08 -9.55
CA THR A 128 11.17 17.35 -8.11
C THR A 128 9.94 16.84 -7.34
N TYR A 129 8.73 17.07 -7.88
CA TYR A 129 7.50 16.62 -7.24
C TYR A 129 7.40 15.08 -7.22
N LEU A 130 7.66 14.41 -8.34
CA LEU A 130 7.61 12.95 -8.44
C LEU A 130 8.73 12.25 -7.65
N LYS A 131 9.89 12.88 -7.48
CA LYS A 131 10.92 12.42 -6.54
C LYS A 131 10.46 12.56 -5.09
N SER A 132 9.75 13.64 -4.76
CA SER A 132 9.17 13.81 -3.42
C SER A 132 8.08 12.77 -3.12
N LEU A 133 7.34 12.33 -4.13
CA LEU A 133 6.43 11.18 -4.03
C LEU A 133 7.19 9.89 -3.69
N ASP A 134 8.33 9.63 -4.33
CA ASP A 134 9.16 8.46 -4.02
C ASP A 134 9.68 8.52 -2.58
N GLU A 135 10.19 9.68 -2.14
CA GLU A 135 10.64 9.89 -0.76
C GLU A 135 9.51 9.67 0.26
N PHE A 136 8.31 10.18 -0.01
CA PHE A 136 7.13 9.91 0.81
C PHE A 136 6.87 8.40 0.90
N MET A 137 6.94 7.69 -0.22
CA MET A 137 6.68 6.26 -0.27
C MET A 137 7.75 5.45 0.43
N PHE A 138 9.03 5.82 0.32
CA PHE A 138 10.11 5.17 1.06
C PHE A 138 9.93 5.32 2.56
N GLN A 139 9.74 6.54 3.06
CA GLN A 139 9.54 6.74 4.51
C GLN A 139 8.26 6.06 5.03
N ALA A 140 7.18 6.03 4.23
CA ALA A 140 5.93 5.39 4.62
C ALA A 140 6.08 3.85 4.70
N HIS A 141 6.83 3.25 3.77
CA HIS A 141 7.16 1.82 3.85
C HIS A 141 8.09 1.51 5.03
N THR A 142 9.08 2.37 5.31
CA THR A 142 9.92 2.23 6.51
C THR A 142 9.10 2.30 7.80
N LEU A 143 8.12 3.21 7.90
CA LEU A 143 7.25 3.27 9.07
C LEU A 143 6.38 2.01 9.20
N ALA A 144 5.84 1.51 8.09
CA ALA A 144 5.08 0.26 8.08
C ALA A 144 5.95 -0.96 8.47
N ASP A 145 7.20 -1.03 8.02
CA ASP A 145 8.15 -2.08 8.43
C ASP A 145 8.41 -2.05 9.94
N ARG A 146 8.68 -0.86 10.49
CA ARG A 146 8.87 -0.69 11.94
C ARG A 146 7.65 -1.12 12.74
N ALA A 147 6.45 -0.84 12.25
CA ALA A 147 5.20 -1.28 12.87
C ALA A 147 5.05 -2.81 12.80
N GLN A 148 5.32 -3.41 11.64
CA GLN A 148 5.27 -4.86 11.45
C GLN A 148 6.25 -5.57 12.39
N LYS A 149 7.46 -5.03 12.54
CA LYS A 149 8.49 -5.59 13.43
C LYS A 149 8.01 -5.69 14.88
N ILE A 150 7.29 -4.67 15.38
CA ILE A 150 6.74 -4.70 16.75
C ILE A 150 5.70 -5.82 16.90
N VAL A 151 4.83 -5.99 15.90
CA VAL A 151 3.80 -7.04 15.91
C VAL A 151 4.45 -8.43 15.86
N GLU A 152 5.44 -8.62 14.98
CA GLU A 152 6.16 -9.88 14.84
C GLU A 152 6.97 -10.23 16.09
N ASP A 153 7.57 -9.25 16.76
CA ASP A 153 8.29 -9.48 18.02
C ASP A 153 7.37 -9.96 19.13
N LEU A 154 6.12 -9.46 19.20
CA LEU A 154 5.14 -9.98 20.16
C LEU A 154 4.75 -11.42 19.84
N ILE A 155 4.61 -11.76 18.55
CA ILE A 155 4.32 -13.12 18.11
C ILE A 155 5.48 -14.05 18.49
N ALA A 156 6.71 -13.67 18.16
CA ALA A 156 7.91 -14.45 18.44
C ALA A 156 8.13 -14.66 19.94
N ASP A 157 7.85 -13.64 20.75
CA ASP A 157 7.99 -13.70 22.22
C ASP A 157 6.80 -14.37 22.93
N GLY A 158 5.76 -14.77 22.17
CA GLY A 158 4.55 -15.42 22.72
C GLY A 158 3.65 -14.51 23.54
N PHE A 159 3.63 -13.21 23.24
CA PHE A 159 2.77 -12.22 23.90
C PHE A 159 1.51 -11.86 23.11
N LEU A 160 1.31 -12.44 21.92
CA LEU A 160 0.04 -12.31 21.21
C LEU A 160 -1.05 -13.11 21.94
N TYR A 161 -2.16 -12.45 22.29
CA TYR A 161 -3.24 -13.06 23.06
C TYR A 161 -4.63 -12.79 22.45
N PRO A 162 -5.48 -13.83 22.26
CA PRO A 162 -5.14 -15.25 22.33
C PRO A 162 -4.04 -15.65 21.33
N GLY A 163 -3.26 -16.68 21.68
CA GLY A 163 -2.23 -17.21 20.80
C GLY A 163 -2.81 -17.93 19.58
N ALA A 164 -1.96 -18.25 18.60
CA ALA A 164 -2.41 -18.89 17.35
C ALA A 164 -3.11 -20.25 17.54
N ALA A 165 -2.81 -20.97 18.63
CA ALA A 165 -3.46 -22.23 18.98
C ALA A 165 -4.94 -22.02 19.38
N ASP A 166 -5.21 -20.93 20.12
CA ASP A 166 -6.46 -20.67 20.83
C ASP A 166 -7.41 -19.73 20.07
N ARG A 167 -7.11 -19.40 18.81
CA ARG A 167 -7.94 -18.57 17.92
C ARG A 167 -8.23 -19.27 16.59
N ASP A 168 -9.16 -18.77 15.79
CA ASP A 168 -9.45 -19.34 14.47
C ASP A 168 -8.21 -19.36 13.55
N PRO A 169 -8.05 -20.39 12.68
CA PRO A 169 -6.95 -20.44 11.72
C PRO A 169 -7.09 -19.34 10.65
N TYR A 170 -6.07 -19.18 9.81
CA TYR A 170 -6.16 -18.31 8.63
C TYR A 170 -7.40 -18.65 7.78
N PRO A 171 -8.10 -17.66 7.19
CA PRO A 171 -9.34 -17.89 6.45
C PRO A 171 -9.21 -18.97 5.36
N LEU A 172 -10.15 -19.92 5.34
CA LEU A 172 -10.20 -21.05 4.41
C LEU A 172 -8.92 -21.91 4.33
N SER A 173 -8.24 -22.11 5.46
CA SER A 173 -7.01 -22.92 5.50
C SER A 173 -7.18 -24.35 4.98
N ASP A 174 -8.33 -24.98 5.20
CA ASP A 174 -8.62 -26.33 4.68
C ASP A 174 -8.80 -26.32 3.15
N GLY A 175 -9.41 -25.26 2.61
CA GLY A 175 -9.51 -25.01 1.17
C GLY A 175 -8.15 -24.76 0.55
N ILE A 176 -7.29 -23.97 1.19
CA ILE A 176 -5.91 -23.70 0.75
C ILE A 176 -5.12 -25.01 0.67
N GLU A 177 -5.18 -25.86 1.69
CA GLU A 177 -4.50 -27.16 1.68
C GLU A 177 -5.02 -28.08 0.56
N LYS A 178 -6.34 -28.12 0.35
CA LYS A 178 -6.96 -29.04 -0.63
C LYS A 178 -6.81 -28.58 -2.07
N GLN A 179 -6.80 -27.28 -2.33
CA GLN A 179 -6.93 -26.70 -3.67
C GLN A 179 -5.64 -26.06 -4.18
N LEU A 180 -4.75 -25.62 -3.29
CA LEU A 180 -3.46 -25.04 -3.68
C LEU A 180 -2.33 -26.05 -3.54
N SER A 181 -1.15 -25.66 -4.01
CA SER A 181 0.05 -26.50 -4.02
C SER A 181 1.30 -25.62 -3.96
N PRO A 182 2.51 -26.22 -3.84
CA PRO A 182 3.77 -25.48 -3.93
C PRO A 182 3.92 -24.67 -5.23
N ALA A 183 3.21 -25.03 -6.30
CA ALA A 183 3.21 -24.25 -7.54
C ALA A 183 2.63 -22.83 -7.37
N PHE A 184 1.72 -22.65 -6.40
CA PHE A 184 1.09 -21.34 -6.10
C PHE A 184 1.77 -20.62 -4.94
N LEU A 185 2.06 -21.35 -3.86
CA LEU A 185 2.53 -20.74 -2.60
C LEU A 185 4.03 -20.91 -2.36
N GLY A 186 4.72 -21.73 -3.16
CA GLY A 186 6.06 -22.20 -2.84
C GLY A 186 6.04 -23.30 -1.77
N GLU A 187 7.10 -24.12 -1.74
CA GLU A 187 7.21 -25.26 -0.82
C GLU A 187 7.10 -24.87 0.66
N PRO A 188 7.80 -23.83 1.17
CA PRO A 188 7.80 -23.53 2.60
C PRO A 188 6.42 -23.13 3.12
N ILE A 189 5.72 -22.27 2.38
CA ILE A 189 4.40 -21.74 2.78
C ILE A 189 3.33 -22.82 2.66
N TYR A 190 3.31 -23.58 1.56
CA TYR A 190 2.36 -24.68 1.41
C TYR A 190 2.55 -25.73 2.50
N ASN A 191 3.79 -26.10 2.83
CA ASN A 191 4.07 -27.06 3.89
C ASN A 191 3.60 -26.57 5.27
N ALA A 192 3.72 -25.28 5.56
CA ALA A 192 3.19 -24.68 6.79
C ALA A 192 1.66 -24.82 6.86
N PHE A 193 0.93 -24.48 5.79
CA PHE A 193 -0.53 -24.69 5.73
C PHE A 193 -0.92 -26.15 5.92
N LYS A 194 -0.24 -27.08 5.24
CA LYS A 194 -0.51 -28.52 5.32
C LYS A 194 -0.26 -29.09 6.72
N THR A 195 0.82 -28.67 7.37
CA THR A 195 1.28 -29.22 8.66
C THR A 195 0.54 -28.60 9.83
N LEU A 196 0.42 -27.28 9.83
CA LEU A 196 -0.14 -26.50 10.95
C LEU A 196 -1.62 -26.19 10.76
N LYS A 197 -2.24 -26.62 9.66
CA LYS A 197 -3.66 -26.39 9.35
C LYS A 197 -4.08 -24.91 9.45
N GLY A 198 -3.17 -24.02 9.09
CA GLY A 198 -3.37 -22.56 9.14
C GLY A 198 -3.39 -21.94 10.54
N LYS A 199 -3.02 -22.69 11.59
CA LYS A 199 -2.87 -22.20 12.97
C LYS A 199 -1.56 -21.45 13.18
N PHE A 200 -1.35 -20.40 12.39
CA PHE A 200 -0.22 -19.47 12.52
C PHE A 200 -0.64 -18.07 12.06
N PRO A 201 -0.07 -16.99 12.62
CA PRO A 201 -0.35 -15.64 12.16
C PRO A 201 0.22 -15.40 10.75
N VAL A 202 -0.54 -14.66 9.93
CA VAL A 202 -0.05 -14.09 8.66
C VAL A 202 -0.18 -12.58 8.77
N VAL A 203 0.95 -11.88 8.80
CA VAL A 203 1.03 -10.44 9.02
C VAL A 203 1.70 -9.77 7.82
N GLY A 204 1.28 -8.56 7.46
CA GLY A 204 1.94 -7.80 6.41
C GLY A 204 1.22 -7.80 5.06
N PRO A 205 1.89 -7.26 4.03
CA PRO A 205 1.29 -6.87 2.78
C PRO A 205 0.74 -8.07 1.99
N ILE A 206 -0.33 -7.79 1.25
CA ILE A 206 -1.07 -8.71 0.38
C ILE A 206 -1.84 -9.80 1.11
N LEU A 207 -1.18 -10.72 1.81
CA LEU A 207 -1.86 -11.87 2.42
C LEU A 207 -2.27 -11.66 3.89
N GLY A 208 -1.61 -10.76 4.63
CA GLY A 208 -2.00 -10.44 6.00
C GLY A 208 -3.21 -9.51 6.13
N VAL A 209 -3.75 -9.04 5.00
CA VAL A 209 -4.84 -8.04 4.95
C VAL A 209 -6.22 -8.60 5.27
N TYR A 210 -6.39 -9.92 5.37
CA TYR A 210 -7.70 -10.56 5.54
C TYR A 210 -8.53 -9.98 6.69
N GLY A 211 -7.87 -9.53 7.76
CA GLY A 211 -8.48 -8.86 8.91
C GLY A 211 -9.21 -7.55 8.61
N MET A 212 -8.93 -6.92 7.47
CA MET A 212 -9.67 -5.76 6.96
C MET A 212 -11.04 -6.14 6.39
N PHE A 213 -11.29 -7.42 6.12
CA PHE A 213 -12.47 -7.92 5.42
C PHE A 213 -13.31 -8.88 6.26
N LEU A 214 -12.69 -9.60 7.19
CA LEU A 214 -13.34 -10.62 8.00
C LEU A 214 -12.76 -10.65 9.41
N GLN A 215 -13.64 -10.62 10.40
CA GLN A 215 -13.32 -10.97 11.78
C GLN A 215 -13.81 -12.39 12.06
N GLN A 216 -12.88 -13.27 12.40
CA GLN A 216 -13.15 -14.63 12.88
C GLN A 216 -13.06 -14.68 14.41
N GLN A 217 -13.19 -15.86 15.01
CA GLN A 217 -13.02 -16.02 16.45
C GLN A 217 -11.58 -15.64 16.85
N ASP A 218 -11.45 -14.48 17.50
CA ASP A 218 -10.18 -13.91 18.00
C ASP A 218 -9.07 -13.77 16.94
N ASN A 219 -9.43 -13.76 15.65
CA ASN A 219 -8.52 -13.64 14.53
C ASN A 219 -9.06 -12.68 13.45
N PRO A 220 -8.38 -11.58 13.13
CA PRO A 220 -7.13 -11.09 13.72
C PRO A 220 -7.33 -10.56 15.15
N SER A 221 -6.21 -10.33 15.84
CA SER A 221 -6.17 -9.54 17.08
C SER A 221 -6.26 -8.04 16.80
N ASN A 222 -6.44 -7.25 17.86
CA ASN A 222 -6.52 -5.79 17.77
C ASN A 222 -5.24 -5.17 17.18
N ILE A 223 -4.04 -5.63 17.60
CA ILE A 223 -2.77 -5.05 17.14
C ILE A 223 -2.48 -5.36 15.67
N GLU A 224 -2.89 -6.54 15.19
CA GLU A 224 -2.79 -6.91 13.78
C GLU A 224 -3.67 -5.97 12.93
N ASN A 225 -4.88 -5.64 13.38
CA ASN A 225 -5.76 -4.71 12.67
C ASN A 225 -5.34 -3.23 12.76
N MET A 226 -4.69 -2.80 13.85
CA MET A 226 -4.02 -1.49 13.90
C MET A 226 -2.96 -1.38 12.80
N TYR A 227 -2.13 -2.42 12.68
CA TYR A 227 -1.12 -2.47 11.64
C TYR A 227 -1.75 -2.55 10.24
N ASN A 228 -2.79 -3.35 10.03
CA ASN A 228 -3.49 -3.42 8.75
C ASN A 228 -4.02 -2.06 8.29
N ARG A 229 -4.65 -1.27 9.18
CA ARG A 229 -5.06 0.10 8.86
C ARG A 229 -3.87 1.00 8.52
N LEU A 230 -2.76 0.88 9.25
CA LEU A 230 -1.56 1.68 8.99
C LEU A 230 -1.07 1.50 7.55
N TRP A 231 -0.89 0.25 7.07
CA TRP A 231 -0.28 0.02 5.76
C TRP A 231 -1.28 -0.05 4.59
N PHE A 232 -2.53 -0.47 4.84
CA PHE A 232 -3.55 -0.68 3.80
C PHE A 232 -4.58 0.44 3.69
N TRP A 233 -4.77 1.27 4.73
CA TRP A 233 -5.58 2.49 4.63
C TRP A 233 -4.70 3.72 4.59
N TYR A 234 -4.09 4.07 5.72
CA TYR A 234 -3.48 5.40 5.87
C TYR A 234 -2.26 5.60 4.98
N LYS A 235 -1.37 4.61 4.86
CA LYS A 235 -0.29 4.68 3.87
C LYS A 235 -0.80 4.88 2.45
N LEU A 236 -1.92 4.24 2.08
CA LEU A 236 -2.49 4.36 0.74
C LEU A 236 -3.18 5.71 0.53
N GLN A 237 -3.83 6.26 1.56
CA GLN A 237 -4.38 7.61 1.52
C GLN A 237 -3.27 8.64 1.34
N GLY A 238 -2.22 8.56 2.14
CA GLY A 238 -1.06 9.44 2.01
C GLY A 238 -0.38 9.33 0.64
N TYR A 239 -0.26 8.10 0.13
CA TYR A 239 0.25 7.82 -1.22
C TYR A 239 -0.58 8.51 -2.30
N LYS A 240 -1.91 8.29 -2.31
CA LYS A 240 -2.79 8.88 -3.33
C LYS A 240 -2.87 10.40 -3.21
N GLY A 241 -2.89 10.96 -1.99
CA GLY A 241 -2.81 12.40 -1.76
C GLY A 241 -1.53 13.01 -2.32
N THR A 242 -0.38 12.38 -2.06
CA THR A 242 0.91 12.82 -2.58
C THR A 242 1.02 12.63 -4.10
N ALA A 243 0.47 11.56 -4.66
CA ALA A 243 0.51 11.32 -6.10
C ALA A 243 -0.39 12.27 -6.90
N HIS A 244 -1.52 12.69 -6.32
CA HIS A 244 -2.50 13.57 -6.97
C HIS A 244 -2.43 15.03 -6.52
N ALA A 245 -1.34 15.45 -5.88
CA ALA A 245 -1.14 16.84 -5.45
C ALA A 245 -2.23 17.40 -4.52
N GLN A 246 -2.65 16.56 -3.57
CA GLN A 246 -3.58 16.91 -2.51
C GLN A 246 -2.85 16.82 -1.14
N PRO A 247 -2.44 17.96 -0.55
CA PRO A 247 -1.63 17.97 0.67
C PRO A 247 -2.40 17.55 1.94
N ASP A 248 -3.70 17.78 2.02
CA ASP A 248 -4.54 17.37 3.16
C ASP A 248 -4.69 15.85 3.24
N VAL A 249 -4.98 15.20 2.11
CA VAL A 249 -5.05 13.74 1.99
C VAL A 249 -3.66 13.13 2.18
N SER A 250 -2.60 13.76 1.67
CA SER A 250 -1.22 13.32 1.88
C SER A 250 -0.88 13.24 3.38
N TRP A 251 -1.23 14.29 4.13
CA TRP A 251 -0.84 14.42 5.53
C TRP A 251 -1.90 13.93 6.53
N TRP A 252 -3.08 14.54 6.54
CA TRP A 252 -4.12 14.33 7.56
C TRP A 252 -4.89 13.02 7.39
N TRP A 253 -4.95 12.49 6.17
CA TRP A 253 -5.54 11.18 5.91
C TRP A 253 -4.44 10.11 5.88
N GLY A 254 -3.22 10.51 5.51
CA GLY A 254 -2.06 9.63 5.37
C GLY A 254 -1.11 9.60 6.55
N GLN A 255 -0.08 10.45 6.48
CA GLN A 255 1.07 10.40 7.40
C GLN A 255 0.69 10.52 8.88
N ALA A 256 -0.22 11.44 9.22
CA ALA A 256 -0.61 11.67 10.61
C ALA A 256 -1.35 10.45 11.20
N PRO A 257 -2.40 9.88 10.55
CA PRO A 257 -3.01 8.63 11.01
C PRO A 257 -2.08 7.42 11.03
N MET A 258 -1.11 7.32 10.11
CA MET A 258 -0.06 6.30 10.20
C MET A 258 0.74 6.41 11.50
N MET A 259 1.15 7.63 11.89
CA MET A 259 1.85 7.87 13.15
C MET A 259 0.95 7.59 14.37
N MET A 260 -0.34 7.87 14.27
CA MET A 260 -1.30 7.55 15.33
C MET A 260 -1.44 6.03 15.54
N GLU A 261 -1.62 5.24 14.47
CA GLU A 261 -1.65 3.77 14.59
C GLU A 261 -0.30 3.23 15.07
N PHE A 262 0.83 3.79 14.64
CA PHE A 262 2.15 3.40 15.15
C PHE A 262 2.25 3.60 16.67
N GLY A 263 1.81 4.75 17.20
CA GLY A 263 1.77 5.00 18.65
C GLY A 263 0.84 4.05 19.41
N LYS A 264 -0.31 3.69 18.81
CA LYS A 264 -1.22 2.67 19.37
C LYS A 264 -0.55 1.29 19.42
N ILE A 265 0.12 0.87 18.34
CA ILE A 265 0.86 -0.40 18.26
C ILE A 265 1.96 -0.46 19.32
N GLN A 266 2.73 0.62 19.51
CA GLN A 266 3.74 0.69 20.57
C GLN A 266 3.12 0.53 21.96
N SER A 267 2.01 1.22 22.22
CA SER A 267 1.32 1.18 23.52
C SER A 267 0.72 -0.21 23.80
N GLU A 268 0.12 -0.82 22.80
CA GLU A 268 -0.43 -2.17 22.82
C GLU A 268 0.65 -3.21 23.13
N ALA A 269 1.79 -3.12 22.45
CA ALA A 269 2.92 -4.01 22.66
C ALA A 269 3.47 -3.93 24.10
N VAL A 270 3.59 -2.72 24.65
CA VAL A 270 4.00 -2.52 26.04
C VAL A 270 2.98 -3.13 27.00
N ARG A 271 1.68 -2.99 26.72
CA ARG A 271 0.62 -3.56 27.55
C ARG A 271 0.69 -5.09 27.58
N LEU A 272 0.71 -5.75 26.42
CA LEU A 272 0.77 -7.21 26.32
C LEU A 272 2.03 -7.78 27.01
N ARG A 273 3.18 -7.12 26.84
CA ARG A 273 4.42 -7.49 27.55
C ARG A 273 4.36 -7.26 29.05
N ARG A 274 3.59 -6.28 29.52
CA ARG A 274 3.39 -6.03 30.96
C ARG A 274 2.50 -7.11 31.55
N GLU A 275 1.35 -7.39 30.92
CA GLU A 275 0.39 -8.39 31.36
C GLU A 275 1.03 -9.78 31.41
N GLY A 276 1.66 -10.23 30.31
CA GLY A 276 2.33 -11.53 30.28
C GLY A 276 3.51 -11.67 31.25
N ARG A 277 4.14 -10.56 31.69
CA ARG A 277 5.15 -10.59 32.76
C ARG A 277 4.53 -10.71 34.14
N ILE A 278 3.40 -10.05 34.39
CA ILE A 278 2.66 -10.16 35.66
C ILE A 278 2.14 -11.59 35.85
N GLU A 279 1.61 -12.20 34.79
CA GLU A 279 1.15 -13.60 34.81
C GLU A 279 2.28 -14.58 35.14
N LYS A 280 3.47 -14.41 34.52
CA LYS A 280 4.65 -15.23 34.82
C LYS A 280 5.14 -15.11 36.27
N VAL A 281 5.00 -13.93 36.90
CA VAL A 281 5.35 -13.73 38.31
C VAL A 281 4.29 -14.32 39.23
N SER A 282 3.00 -14.22 38.87
CA SER A 282 1.88 -14.70 39.68
C SER A 282 1.75 -16.23 39.69
N LEU A 283 2.39 -16.92 38.74
CA LEU A 283 2.46 -18.38 38.64
C LEU A 283 3.66 -18.99 39.39
N LYS A 284 4.55 -18.18 39.99
CA LYS A 284 5.68 -18.61 40.82
C LYS A 284 5.36 -18.44 42.30
#